data_AF-A0A839DWL8-F1
#
_entry.id   AF-A0A839DWL8-F1
#
_cell.length_a   1.000
_cell.length_b   1.000
_cell.length_c   1.000
_cell.angle_alpha   90.00
_cell.angle_beta   90.00
_cell.angle_gamma   90.00
#
_symmetry.space_group_name_H-M   'P 1'
#
loop_
_entity.id
_entity.type
_entity.pdbx_description
1 polymer ?
#
loop_
_entity_poly.entity_id
_entity_poly.type
_entity_poly.pdbx_seq_one_letter_code
_entity_poly.pdbx_strand_id
1 'polypeptide(L)' 'MRITTSSRDALARIAERDFGGASLDETVARLAWEHESFAALARLDEAELQDYRDEHEGLAETDPDLPA' A
#
# COMPACT_ATOMS: atom_id res chain seq x y z
N MET A 1 -6.05 19.78 -6.21
CA MET A 1 -6.42 18.80 -7.26
C MET A 1 -7.91 18.90 -7.55
N ARG A 2 -8.35 18.90 -8.81
CA ARG A 2 -9.78 18.81 -9.16
C ARG A 2 -10.07 17.38 -9.61
N ILE A 3 -11.04 16.73 -8.97
CA ILE A 3 -11.48 15.38 -9.32
C ILE A 3 -12.94 15.40 -9.74
N THR A 4 -13.32 14.44 -10.58
CA THR A 4 -14.72 14.25 -10.95
C THR A 4 -15.52 13.72 -9.77
N THR A 5 -16.84 13.94 -9.76
CA THR A 5 -17.74 13.35 -8.75
C THR A 5 -17.63 11.83 -8.72
N SER A 6 -17.55 11.20 -9.89
CA SER A 6 -17.38 9.73 -9.98
C SER A 6 -16.09 9.25 -9.32
N SER A 7 -14.97 9.96 -9.52
CA SER A 7 -13.70 9.65 -8.85
C SER A 7 -13.79 9.85 -7.34
N ARG A 8 -14.48 10.90 -6.89
CA ARG A 8 -14.72 11.14 -5.45
C ARG A 8 -15.52 10.00 -4.83
N ASP A 9 -16.59 9.57 -5.48
CA ASP A 9 -17.44 8.49 -4.97
C ASP A 9 -16.70 7.15 -4.94
N ALA A 10 -15.82 6.90 -5.92
CA ALA A 10 -14.95 5.72 -5.92
C ALA A 10 -13.96 5.75 -4.75
N LEU A 11 -13.30 6.88 -4.51
CA LEU A 11 -12.39 7.06 -3.39
C LEU A 11 -13.10 6.90 -2.04
N ALA A 12 -14.32 7.44 -1.89
CA ALA A 12 -15.11 7.26 -0.69
C ALA A 12 -15.43 5.78 -0.41
N ARG A 13 -15.77 5.00 -1.46
CA ARG A 13 -15.98 3.55 -1.31
C ARG A 13 -14.72 2.80 -0.91
N ILE A 14 -13.56 3.20 -1.44
CA ILE A 14 -12.26 2.61 -1.07
C ILE A 14 -11.95 2.94 0.39
N ALA A 15 -12.13 4.20 0.79
CA ALA A 15 -11.89 4.65 2.16
C ALA A 15 -12.68 3.82 3.18
N GLU A 16 -13.96 3.60 2.93
CA GLU A 16 -14.82 2.78 3.79
C GLU A 16 -14.42 1.30 3.80
N ARG A 17 -14.15 0.72 2.61
CA ARG A 17 -13.87 -0.71 2.47
C ARG A 17 -12.51 -1.11 3.03
N ASP A 18 -11.47 -0.33 2.73
CA ASP A 18 -10.07 -0.75 2.89
C ASP A 18 -9.36 0.01 4.01
N PHE A 19 -9.81 1.24 4.31
CA PHE A 19 -9.11 2.14 5.24
C PHE A 19 -9.98 2.56 6.45
N GLY A 20 -11.09 1.85 6.70
CA GLY A 20 -11.91 2.05 7.90
C GLY A 20 -12.60 3.41 7.99
N GLY A 21 -12.99 3.98 6.85
CA GLY A 21 -13.65 5.29 6.79
C GLY A 21 -12.67 6.47 6.84
N ALA A 22 -11.42 6.26 6.40
CA ALA A 22 -10.41 7.30 6.31
C ALA A 22 -10.88 8.52 5.49
N SER A 23 -10.26 9.67 5.73
CA SER A 23 -10.55 10.87 4.93
C SER A 23 -10.17 10.67 3.45
N LEU A 24 -10.76 11.48 2.56
CA LEU A 24 -10.44 11.43 1.13
C LEU A 24 -8.96 11.72 0.87
N ASP A 25 -8.38 12.71 1.56
CA ASP A 25 -6.98 13.10 1.39
C ASP A 25 -6.04 12.00 1.89
N GLU A 26 -6.36 11.38 3.03
CA GLU A 26 -5.60 10.23 3.54
C GLU A 26 -5.68 9.04 2.59
N THR A 27 -6.87 8.72 2.09
CA THR A 27 -7.09 7.66 1.11
C THR A 27 -6.25 7.88 -0.16
N VAL A 28 -6.23 9.12 -0.67
CA VAL A 28 -5.41 9.48 -1.84
C VAL A 28 -3.92 9.34 -1.53
N ALA A 29 -3.46 9.79 -0.36
CA ALA A 29 -2.07 9.68 0.04
C ALA A 29 -1.62 8.20 0.15
N ARG A 30 -2.46 7.34 0.74
CA ARG A 30 -2.20 5.90 0.85
C ARG A 30 -2.15 5.23 -0.53
N LEU A 31 -3.13 5.50 -1.38
CA LEU A 31 -3.15 4.96 -2.75
C LEU A 31 -1.96 5.44 -3.59
N ALA A 32 -1.53 6.69 -3.41
CA ALA A 32 -0.34 7.21 -4.09
C ALA A 32 0.92 6.46 -3.62
N TRP A 33 1.07 6.25 -2.32
CA TRP A 33 2.17 5.47 -1.76
C TRP A 33 2.16 4.02 -2.23
N GLU A 34 1.00 3.35 -2.23
CA GLU A 34 0.86 1.98 -2.75
C GLU A 34 1.25 1.91 -4.23
N HIS A 35 0.79 2.86 -5.04
CA HIS A 35 1.13 2.94 -6.45
C HIS A 35 2.65 3.09 -6.66
N GLU A 36 3.29 3.98 -5.90
CA GLU A 36 4.73 4.19 -5.97
C GLU A 36 5.52 2.95 -5.54
N SER A 37 5.08 2.27 -4.47
CA SER A 37 5.66 1.02 -3.99
C SER A 37 5.57 -0.08 -5.06
N PHE A 38 4.40 -0.29 -5.67
CA PHE A 38 4.26 -1.26 -6.75
C PHE A 38 5.06 -0.89 -8.00
N ALA A 39 5.13 0.41 -8.33
CA ALA A 39 5.95 0.88 -9.43
C ALA A 39 7.46 0.68 -9.19
N ALA A 40 7.91 0.75 -7.94
CA ALA A 40 9.28 0.42 -7.57
C ALA A 40 9.54 -1.09 -7.74
N LEU A 41 8.65 -1.94 -7.22
CA LEU A 41 8.76 -3.40 -7.36
C LEU A 41 8.74 -3.85 -8.83
N ALA A 42 7.93 -3.23 -9.67
CA ALA A 42 7.84 -3.56 -11.09
C ALA A 42 9.11 -3.21 -11.90
N ARG A 43 10.05 -2.43 -11.33
CA ARG A 43 11.32 -2.08 -11.97
C ARG A 43 12.47 -2.99 -11.57
N LEU A 44 12.29 -3.81 -10.54
CA LEU A 44 13.31 -4.75 -10.10
C LEU A 44 13.50 -5.85 -11.15
N ASP A 45 14.74 -6.30 -11.30
CA ASP A 45 15.01 -7.53 -12.03
C ASP A 45 14.63 -8.78 -11.20
N GLU A 46 14.74 -9.98 -11.79
CA GLU A 46 14.34 -11.23 -11.12
C GLU A 46 15.18 -11.51 -9.87
N ALA A 47 16.47 -11.16 -9.88
CA ALA A 47 17.35 -11.39 -8.73
C ALA A 47 17.01 -10.40 -7.60
N GLU A 48 16.86 -9.12 -7.93
CA GLU A 48 16.46 -8.08 -6.97
C GLU A 48 15.06 -8.34 -6.38
N LEU A 49 14.12 -8.85 -7.19
CA LEU A 49 12.79 -9.22 -6.74
C LEU A 49 12.81 -10.44 -5.80
N GLN A 50 13.69 -11.41 -6.06
CA GLN A 50 13.86 -12.57 -5.20
C GLN A 50 14.47 -12.16 -3.85
N ASP A 51 15.52 -11.33 -3.86
CA ASP A 51 16.13 -10.81 -2.63
C ASP A 51 15.09 -10.03 -1.80
N TYR A 52 14.27 -9.18 -2.43
CA TYR A 52 13.18 -8.47 -1.75
C TYR A 52 12.16 -9.41 -1.09
N ARG A 53 11.81 -10.52 -1.76
CA ARG A 53 10.86 -11.51 -1.21
C ARG A 53 11.44 -12.23 -0.01
N ASP A 54 12.70 -12.65 -0.10
CA ASP A 54 13.39 -13.38 0.96
C ASP A 54 13.54 -12.50 2.23
N GLU A 55 13.89 -11.23 2.06
CA GLU A 55 13.92 -10.26 3.16
C GLU A 55 12.55 -10.07 3.81
N HIS A 56 11.49 -9.97 2.99
CA HIS A 56 10.13 -9.75 3.49
C HIS A 56 9.53 -10.99 4.18
N GLU A 57 9.87 -12.19 3.72
CA GLU A 57 9.48 -13.45 4.38
C GLU A 57 10.08 -13.54 5.77
N GLY A 58 11.38 -13.21 5.93
CA GLY A 58 12.04 -13.19 7.24
C GLY A 58 11.43 -12.18 8.23
N LEU A 59 10.85 -11.09 7.74
CA LEU A 59 10.14 -10.11 8.55
C LEU A 59 8.71 -10.56 8.92
N ALA A 60 8.02 -11.29 8.04
CA ALA A 60 6.68 -11.81 8.29
C ALA A 60 6.67 -12.93 9.35
N GLU A 61 7.76 -13.70 9.46
CA GLU A 61 7.92 -14.71 10.51
C GLU A 61 8.29 -14.12 11.88
N THR A 62 8.76 -12.87 11.92
CA THR A 62 9.11 -12.18 13.17
C THR A 62 7.89 -11.45 13.73
N ASP A 63 7.01 -12.17 14.42
CA ASP A 63 5.89 -11.58 15.17
C ASP A 63 6.43 -10.71 16.33
N PRO A 64 6.14 -9.40 16.40
CA PRO A 64 6.63 -8.51 17.46
C PRO A 64 6.00 -8.72 18.85
N ASP A 65 5.19 -9.76 19.08
CA ASP A 65 4.54 -10.04 20.36
C ASP A 65 5.34 -10.93 21.34
N LEU A 66 6.68 -10.83 21.33
CA LEU A 66 7.54 -11.45 22.36
C LEU A 66 8.11 -10.40 23.34
N PRO A 67 7.76 -10.42 24.64
CA PRO A 67 8.56 -9.76 25.65
C PRO A 67 9.94 -10.44 25.77
N ALA A 68 10.96 -9.61 25.97
CA ALA A 68 12.39 -9.94 26.04
C ALA A 68 12.77 -11.05 27.03
#